data_AF-A0A958IBN4-F1
#
_entry.id   AF-A0A958IBN4-F1
#
_cell.length_a   1.000
_cell.length_b   1.000
_cell.length_c   1.000
_cell.angle_alpha   90.00
_cell.angle_beta   90.00
_cell.angle_gamma   90.00
#
_symmetry.space_group_name_H-M   'P 1'
#
loop_
_entity.id
_entity.type
_entity.pdbx_description
1 polymer ?
#
loop_
_entity_poly.entity_id
_entity_poly.type
_entity_poly.pdbx_seq_one_letter_code
_entity_poly.pdbx_strand_id
1 'polypeptide(L)'
;MEYTFWFIFWCILLATLFGILIGWLWRTLSLSSRVEALERCCDEKGGSGKSYDSEIADHGKRIKTLEDNWKTAPKAAAPQAAAAAPQAFAAKLEEYDDLKEISGVGKVLEKRLNTLGVKTFRDVAAFTDADIERISAQIGPFRNRIRSDNWVAQAKHLHEVKYGKKA
;
A
#
# COMPACT_ATOMS: atom_id res chain seq x y z
N MET A 1 7.21 44.74 -55.54
CA MET A 1 7.70 43.34 -55.42
C MET A 1 7.79 42.87 -53.96
N GLU A 2 7.31 43.62 -52.97
CA GLU A 2 7.47 43.27 -51.55
C GLU A 2 6.33 42.39 -51.01
N TYR A 3 5.11 42.53 -51.56
CA TYR A 3 3.93 41.75 -51.12
C TYR A 3 4.02 40.25 -51.40
N THR A 4 4.75 39.84 -52.43
CA THR A 4 4.90 38.42 -52.78
C THR A 4 5.72 37.66 -51.73
N PHE A 5 6.75 38.28 -51.15
CA PHE A 5 7.53 37.67 -50.08
C PHE A 5 6.73 37.52 -48.78
N TRP A 6 5.95 38.55 -48.42
CA TRP A 6 5.06 38.50 -47.26
C TRP A 6 3.91 37.50 -47.43
N PHE A 7 3.36 37.40 -48.65
CA PHE A 7 2.30 36.43 -48.97
C PHE A 7 2.80 34.99 -48.89
N ILE A 8 3.98 34.69 -49.43
CA ILE A 8 4.59 33.35 -49.33
C ILE A 8 4.89 32.99 -47.86
N PHE A 9 5.40 33.94 -47.08
CA PHE A 9 5.68 33.74 -45.66
C PHE A 9 4.40 33.42 -44.87
N TRP A 10 3.32 34.17 -45.10
CA TRP A 10 2.02 33.93 -44.47
C TRP A 10 1.38 32.60 -44.89
N CYS A 11 1.54 32.19 -46.14
CA CYS A 11 1.07 30.88 -46.62
C CYS A 11 1.78 29.72 -45.92
N ILE A 12 3.10 29.80 -45.74
CA ILE A 12 3.88 28.78 -45.02
C ILE A 12 3.49 28.75 -43.54
N LEU A 13 3.30 29.92 -42.93
CA LEU A 13 2.88 30.03 -41.52
C LEU A 13 1.48 29.42 -41.31
N LEU A 14 0.52 29.70 -42.19
CA LEU A 14 -0.82 29.09 -42.13
C LEU A 14 -0.78 27.57 -42.34
N ALA A 15 0.02 27.07 -43.28
CA ALA A 15 0.15 25.63 -43.53
C ALA A 15 0.73 24.87 -42.32
N THR A 16 1.73 25.43 -41.65
CA THR A 16 2.32 24.82 -40.45
C THR A 16 1.35 24.81 -39.27
N LEU A 17 0.61 25.90 -39.04
CA LEU A 17 -0.42 25.95 -37.99
C LEU A 17 -1.55 24.97 -38.26
N PHE A 18 -1.99 24.83 -39.51
CA PHE A 18 -3.03 23.87 -39.88
C PHE A 18 -2.57 22.43 -39.72
N GLY A 19 -1.32 22.12 -40.06
CA GLY A 19 -0.72 20.80 -39.81
C GLY A 19 -0.59 20.47 -38.32
N ILE A 20 -0.19 21.45 -37.49
CA ILE A 20 -0.15 21.30 -36.04
C ILE A 20 -1.56 21.11 -35.48
N LEU A 21 -2.55 21.85 -35.96
CA LEU A 21 -3.94 21.73 -35.53
C LEU A 21 -4.54 20.37 -35.93
N ILE A 22 -4.32 19.91 -37.17
CA ILE A 22 -4.78 18.59 -37.64
C ILE A 22 -4.06 17.48 -36.86
N GLY A 23 -2.75 17.60 -36.62
CA GLY A 23 -1.98 16.64 -35.83
C GLY A 23 -2.42 16.60 -34.36
N TRP A 24 -2.70 17.75 -33.77
CA TRP A 24 -3.28 17.88 -32.43
C TRP A 24 -4.71 17.33 -32.37
N LEU A 25 -5.50 17.53 -33.42
CA LEU A 25 -6.86 16.98 -33.56
C LEU A 25 -6.84 15.45 -33.71
N TRP A 26 -5.92 14.90 -34.50
CA TRP A 26 -5.70 13.45 -34.62
C TRP A 26 -5.18 12.85 -33.31
N ARG A 27 -4.26 13.54 -32.61
CA ARG A 27 -3.76 13.11 -31.31
C ARG A 27 -4.87 13.10 -30.27
N THR A 28 -5.73 14.11 -30.23
CA THR A 28 -6.84 14.20 -29.28
C THR A 28 -7.95 13.19 -29.59
N LEU A 29 -8.30 12.97 -30.86
CA LEU A 29 -9.21 11.89 -31.27
C LEU A 29 -8.61 10.49 -31.04
N SER A 30 -7.30 10.31 -31.22
CA SER A 30 -6.63 9.03 -30.97
C SER A 30 -6.47 8.73 -29.48
N LEU A 31 -6.54 9.75 -28.61
CA LEU A 31 -6.53 9.55 -27.17
C LEU A 31 -7.91 9.19 -26.61
N SER A 32 -9.03 9.63 -27.21
CA SER A 32 -10.37 9.22 -26.74
C SER A 32 -10.58 7.71 -26.89
N SER A 33 -10.15 7.10 -28.00
CA SER A 33 -10.25 5.65 -28.20
C SER A 33 -9.42 4.82 -27.21
N ARG A 34 -8.32 5.39 -26.66
CA ARG A 34 -7.46 4.71 -25.69
C ARG A 34 -7.92 4.86 -24.26
N VAL A 35 -8.71 5.90 -23.96
CA VAL A 35 -9.35 6.11 -22.65
C VAL A 35 -10.54 5.15 -22.48
N GLU A 36 -11.37 4.95 -23.51
CA GLU A 36 -12.49 3.99 -23.47
C GLU A 36 -12.04 2.52 -23.32
N ALA A 37 -10.87 2.17 -23.85
CA ALA A 37 -10.30 0.82 -23.70
C ALA A 37 -9.78 0.57 -22.27
N LEU A 38 -9.37 1.61 -21.53
CA LEU A 38 -8.87 1.47 -20.17
C LEU A 38 -10.02 1.34 -19.15
N GLU A 39 -11.13 2.04 -19.36
CA GLU A 39 -12.32 1.95 -18.48
C GLU A 39 -12.95 0.54 -18.50
N ARG A 40 -13.01 -0.14 -19.65
CA ARG A 40 -13.56 -1.51 -19.74
C ARG A 40 -12.77 -2.56 -18.95
N CYS A 41 -11.46 -2.38 -18.76
CA CYS A 41 -10.65 -3.30 -17.95
C CYS A 41 -10.86 -3.10 -16.43
N CYS A 42 -11.25 -1.90 -16.02
CA CYS A 42 -11.52 -1.60 -14.62
C CYS A 42 -12.89 -2.13 -14.16
N ASP A 43 -13.88 -2.20 -15.06
CA ASP A 43 -15.21 -2.73 -14.72
C ASP A 43 -15.21 -4.25 -14.52
N GLU A 44 -14.45 -5.02 -15.30
CA GLU A 44 -14.43 -6.49 -15.12
C GLU A 44 -13.62 -6.92 -13.87
N LYS A 45 -12.65 -6.12 -13.43
CA LYS A 45 -11.92 -6.37 -12.18
C LYS A 45 -12.52 -5.68 -10.95
N GLY A 46 -13.69 -5.05 -11.07
CA GLY A 46 -14.40 -4.29 -10.05
C GLY A 46 -15.28 -5.10 -9.08
N GLY A 47 -15.14 -6.43 -9.03
CA GLY A 47 -15.97 -7.31 -8.19
C GLY A 47 -15.79 -7.19 -6.67
N SER A 48 -14.99 -6.24 -6.17
CA SER A 48 -14.65 -6.14 -4.75
C SER A 48 -15.25 -4.93 -4.01
N GLY A 49 -15.96 -4.01 -4.69
CA GLY A 49 -16.52 -2.81 -4.04
C GLY A 49 -17.64 -3.11 -3.04
N LYS A 50 -18.54 -4.05 -3.39
CA LYS A 50 -19.74 -4.33 -2.59
C LYS A 50 -19.47 -5.02 -1.23
N SER A 51 -18.35 -5.74 -1.08
CA SER A 51 -17.98 -6.39 0.20
C SER A 51 -17.52 -5.35 1.21
N TYR A 52 -16.59 -4.47 0.81
CA TYR A 52 -15.99 -3.50 1.73
C TYR A 52 -16.99 -2.46 2.22
N ASP A 53 -17.90 -1.99 1.37
CA ASP A 53 -18.92 -1.00 1.77
C ASP A 53 -19.84 -1.55 2.88
N SER A 54 -20.19 -2.84 2.80
CA SER A 54 -21.02 -3.50 3.81
C SER A 54 -20.28 -3.75 5.13
N GLU A 55 -18.99 -4.10 5.09
CA GLU A 55 -18.13 -4.27 6.27
C GLU A 55 -17.85 -2.93 6.97
N ILE A 56 -17.64 -1.84 6.21
CA ILE A 56 -17.45 -0.49 6.76
C ILE A 56 -18.70 -0.02 7.52
N ALA A 57 -19.89 -0.29 6.97
CA ALA A 57 -21.15 0.05 7.62
C ALA A 57 -21.40 -0.76 8.91
N ASP A 58 -21.01 -2.04 8.95
CA ASP A 58 -21.10 -2.88 10.15
C ASP A 58 -20.13 -2.41 11.24
N HIS A 59 -18.88 -2.11 10.87
CA HIS A 59 -17.87 -1.60 11.80
C HIS A 59 -18.29 -0.26 12.42
N GLY A 60 -18.92 0.63 11.64
CA GLY A 60 -19.46 1.89 12.16
C GLY A 60 -20.52 1.70 13.26
N LYS A 61 -21.41 0.71 13.10
CA LYS A 61 -22.43 0.38 14.12
C LYS A 61 -21.81 -0.18 15.39
N ARG A 62 -20.81 -1.05 15.26
CA ARG A 62 -20.10 -1.65 16.39
C ARG A 62 -19.32 -0.60 17.18
N ILE A 63 -18.62 0.30 16.50
CA ILE A 63 -17.90 1.41 17.15
C ILE A 63 -18.86 2.29 17.94
N LYS A 64 -20.00 2.66 17.33
CA LYS A 64 -21.03 3.44 18.01
C LYS A 64 -21.57 2.73 19.26
N THR A 65 -21.86 1.44 19.15
CA THR A 65 -22.33 0.62 20.28
C THR A 65 -21.30 0.55 21.40
N LEU A 66 -20.01 0.39 21.07
CA LEU A 66 -18.92 0.38 22.05
C LEU A 66 -18.76 1.73 22.75
N GLU A 67 -18.94 2.82 22.01
CA GLU A 67 -18.84 4.15 22.56
C GLU A 67 -20.02 4.51 23.47
N ASP A 68 -21.24 4.10 23.09
CA ASP A 68 -22.43 4.27 23.91
C ASP A 68 -22.35 3.41 25.19
N ASN A 69 -21.84 2.18 25.10
CA ASN A 69 -21.57 1.31 26.26
C ASN A 69 -20.47 1.88 27.16
N TRP A 70 -19.39 2.44 26.60
CA TRP A 70 -18.35 3.12 27.37
C TRP A 70 -18.88 4.35 28.13
N LYS A 71 -19.76 5.13 27.50
CA LYS A 71 -20.35 6.34 28.11
C LYS A 71 -21.39 6.03 29.18
N THR A 72 -22.10 4.91 29.04
CA THR A 72 -23.18 4.50 29.96
C THR A 72 -22.74 3.49 30.99
N ALA A 73 -21.51 2.96 30.89
CA ALA A 73 -20.94 2.06 31.88
C ALA A 73 -20.87 2.76 33.25
N PRO A 74 -21.54 2.23 34.28
CA PRO A 74 -21.39 2.76 35.63
C PRO A 74 -19.94 2.55 36.08
N LYS A 75 -19.32 3.59 36.65
CA LYS A 75 -17.94 3.57 37.19
C LYS A 75 -17.76 2.67 38.43
N ALA A 76 -18.63 1.69 38.64
CA ALA A 76 -18.63 0.84 39.83
C ALA A 76 -18.81 -0.63 39.45
N ALA A 77 -17.66 -1.31 39.29
CA ALA A 77 -17.35 -2.67 39.75
C ALA A 77 -16.27 -3.27 38.85
N ALA A 78 -15.00 -3.08 39.23
CA ALA A 78 -13.97 -4.01 38.81
C ALA A 78 -14.39 -5.42 39.28
N PRO A 79 -14.47 -6.44 38.41
CA PRO A 79 -14.57 -7.81 38.87
C PRO A 79 -13.27 -8.15 39.58
N GLN A 80 -13.29 -8.11 40.91
CA GLN A 80 -12.27 -8.72 41.74
C GLN A 80 -12.50 -10.24 41.72
N ALA A 81 -12.16 -10.85 40.58
CA ALA A 81 -12.06 -12.29 40.41
C ALA A 81 -10.65 -12.60 39.90
N ALA A 82 -9.74 -12.77 40.86
CA ALA A 82 -8.43 -13.33 40.60
C ALA A 82 -8.57 -14.80 40.20
N ALA A 83 -8.33 -15.12 38.93
CA ALA A 83 -7.65 -16.35 38.47
C ALA A 83 -7.42 -16.26 36.96
N ALA A 84 -6.15 -16.28 36.57
CA ALA A 84 -5.65 -16.28 35.20
C ALA A 84 -5.91 -15.00 34.38
N ALA A 85 -5.32 -13.89 34.81
CA ALA A 85 -4.72 -13.02 33.82
C ALA A 85 -3.73 -13.89 33.02
N PRO A 86 -3.76 -13.94 31.67
CA PRO A 86 -2.53 -14.23 30.94
C PRO A 86 -1.58 -13.19 31.50
N GLN A 87 -0.54 -13.65 32.18
CA GLN A 87 0.51 -12.80 32.70
C GLN A 87 0.72 -11.77 31.60
N ALA A 88 0.46 -10.49 31.93
CA ALA A 88 1.04 -9.43 31.15
C ALA A 88 2.51 -9.79 31.21
N PHE A 89 2.99 -10.49 30.18
CA PHE A 89 4.40 -10.68 29.95
C PHE A 89 4.85 -9.25 30.12
N ALA A 90 5.65 -9.03 31.16
CA ALA A 90 6.55 -7.92 31.16
C ALA A 90 7.29 -8.13 29.86
N ALA A 91 6.74 -7.53 28.80
CA ALA A 91 7.38 -7.42 27.55
C ALA A 91 8.57 -6.62 28.00
N LYS A 92 9.70 -7.32 28.17
CA LYS A 92 10.96 -6.87 27.61
C LYS A 92 10.52 -5.98 26.47
N LEU A 93 10.81 -4.67 26.54
CA LEU A 93 10.61 -3.80 25.41
C LEU A 93 11.49 -4.40 24.31
N GLU A 94 10.98 -5.45 23.66
CA GLU A 94 11.46 -6.01 22.43
C GLU A 94 11.18 -4.86 21.50
N GLU A 95 12.25 -4.15 21.24
CA GLU A 95 12.27 -2.95 20.42
C GLU A 95 11.70 -3.37 19.07
N TYR A 96 10.40 -3.10 18.88
CA TYR A 96 9.71 -3.40 17.64
C TYR A 96 10.37 -2.55 16.56
N ASP A 97 10.84 -3.21 15.50
CA ASP A 97 11.38 -2.49 14.37
C ASP A 97 10.26 -2.04 13.44
N ASP A 98 10.48 -0.90 12.79
CA ASP A 98 9.59 -0.44 11.74
C ASP A 98 9.90 -1.23 10.45
N LEU A 99 9.19 -2.34 10.26
CA LEU A 99 9.37 -3.21 9.08
C LEU A 99 9.02 -2.50 7.77
N LYS A 100 8.32 -1.35 7.80
CA LYS A 100 7.99 -0.58 6.59
C LYS A 100 9.20 0.13 5.98
N GLU A 101 10.34 0.16 6.68
CA GLU A 101 11.62 0.61 6.11
C GLU A 101 12.14 -0.32 5.02
N ILE A 102 11.71 -1.59 5.00
CA ILE A 102 12.02 -2.52 3.92
C ILE A 102 11.15 -2.20 2.71
N SER A 103 11.77 -1.95 1.56
CA SER A 103 11.06 -1.69 0.31
C SER A 103 10.17 -2.88 -0.06
N GLY A 104 8.89 -2.60 -0.30
CA GLY A 104 7.86 -3.62 -0.56
C GLY A 104 7.02 -4.02 0.67
N VAL A 105 7.40 -3.58 1.88
CA VAL A 105 6.61 -3.79 3.10
C VAL A 105 5.76 -2.56 3.41
N GLY A 106 4.45 -2.65 3.17
CA GLY A 106 3.48 -1.63 3.55
C GLY A 106 2.84 -1.88 4.92
N LYS A 107 2.07 -0.90 5.43
CA LYS A 107 1.36 -0.99 6.73
C LYS A 107 0.51 -2.26 6.90
N VAL A 108 -0.13 -2.73 5.82
CA VAL A 108 -0.95 -3.95 5.84
C VAL A 108 -0.08 -5.20 6.01
N LEU A 109 1.09 -5.20 5.37
CA LEU A 109 2.00 -6.34 5.36
C LEU A 109 2.77 -6.43 6.68
N GLU A 110 3.22 -5.28 7.20
CA GLU A 110 3.76 -5.16 8.56
C GLU A 110 2.79 -5.75 9.60
N LYS A 111 1.50 -5.38 9.56
CA LYS A 111 0.50 -5.96 10.48
C LYS A 111 0.38 -7.48 10.36
N ARG A 112 0.42 -8.01 9.13
CA ARG A 112 0.39 -9.46 8.89
C ARG A 112 1.65 -10.12 9.45
N LEU A 113 2.84 -9.61 9.14
CA LEU A 113 4.12 -10.11 9.66
C LEU A 113 4.16 -10.08 11.19
N ASN A 114 3.69 -9.00 11.81
CA ASN A 114 3.58 -8.88 13.26
C ASN A 114 2.63 -9.93 13.86
N THR A 115 1.56 -10.29 13.15
CA THR A 115 0.64 -11.36 13.55
C THR A 115 1.31 -12.74 13.46
N LEU A 116 2.23 -12.92 12.50
CA LEU A 116 3.05 -14.13 12.35
C LEU A 116 4.24 -14.19 13.33
N GLY A 117 4.41 -13.16 14.17
CA GLY A 117 5.50 -13.06 15.15
C GLY A 117 6.80 -12.46 14.60
N VAL A 118 6.82 -12.03 13.34
CA VAL A 118 7.97 -11.34 12.73
C VAL A 118 7.85 -9.86 13.06
N LYS A 119 8.74 -9.36 13.93
CA LYS A 119 8.59 -8.05 14.58
C LYS A 119 9.86 -7.20 14.53
N THR A 120 10.99 -7.80 14.18
CA THR A 120 12.30 -7.13 14.12
C THR A 120 12.98 -7.34 12.77
N PHE A 121 13.91 -6.46 12.40
CA PHE A 121 14.77 -6.62 11.22
C PHE A 121 15.63 -7.88 11.33
N ARG A 122 16.02 -8.26 12.56
CA ARG A 122 16.77 -9.50 12.81
C ARG A 122 15.98 -10.73 12.38
N ASP A 123 14.68 -10.77 12.68
CA ASP A 123 13.83 -11.92 12.34
C ASP A 123 13.74 -12.09 10.82
N VAL A 124 13.57 -10.99 10.09
CA VAL A 124 13.52 -11.01 8.60
C VAL A 124 14.90 -11.34 8.01
N ALA A 125 15.97 -10.83 8.60
CA ALA A 125 17.35 -11.13 8.18
C ALA A 125 17.74 -12.61 8.37
N ALA A 126 17.06 -13.31 9.30
CA ALA A 126 17.27 -14.72 9.61
C ALA A 126 16.37 -15.66 8.78
N PHE A 127 15.55 -15.14 7.86
CA PHE A 127 14.71 -16.00 7.02
C PHE A 127 15.53 -16.98 6.19
N THR A 128 15.18 -18.25 6.33
CA THR A 128 15.63 -19.32 5.43
C THR A 128 14.73 -19.39 4.19
N ASP A 129 15.16 -20.09 3.13
CA ASP A 129 14.29 -20.33 1.97
C ASP A 129 12.97 -21.01 2.36
N ALA A 130 12.98 -21.89 3.36
CA ALA A 130 11.78 -22.54 3.88
C ALA A 130 10.85 -21.54 4.59
N ASP A 131 11.40 -20.61 5.36
CA ASP A 131 10.61 -19.55 6.00
C ASP A 131 10.02 -18.58 5.00
N ILE A 132 10.78 -18.24 3.94
CA ILE A 132 10.28 -17.43 2.84
C ILE A 132 9.07 -18.11 2.20
N GLU A 133 9.12 -19.40 1.90
CA GLU A 133 7.98 -20.12 1.32
C GLU A 133 6.78 -20.22 2.29
N ARG A 134 7.04 -20.49 3.58
CA ARG A 134 5.99 -20.54 4.60
C ARG A 134 5.26 -19.21 4.75
N ILE A 135 6.02 -18.13 4.87
CA ILE A 135 5.46 -16.78 5.04
C ILE A 135 4.82 -16.31 3.75
N SER A 136 5.43 -16.59 2.59
CA SER A 136 4.86 -16.25 1.28
C SER A 136 3.47 -16.89 1.11
N ALA A 137 3.30 -18.16 1.49
CA ALA A 137 2.00 -18.83 1.45
C ALA A 137 0.95 -18.14 2.34
N GLN A 138 1.35 -17.58 3.49
CA GLN A 138 0.44 -16.96 4.46
C GLN A 138 0.07 -15.52 4.11
N ILE A 139 0.95 -14.77 3.44
CA ILE A 139 0.67 -13.38 3.04
C ILE A 139 -0.12 -13.27 1.72
N GLY A 140 -0.40 -14.39 1.04
CA GLY A 140 -1.31 -14.46 -0.10
C GLY A 140 -0.81 -13.66 -1.31
N PRO A 141 -1.44 -12.54 -1.71
CA PRO A 141 -1.07 -11.79 -2.92
C PRO A 141 0.34 -11.16 -2.90
N PHE A 142 0.98 -11.05 -1.74
CA PHE A 142 2.29 -10.40 -1.59
C PHE A 142 3.48 -11.37 -1.62
N ARG A 143 3.22 -12.66 -1.86
CA ARG A 143 4.20 -13.75 -1.83
C ARG A 143 5.46 -13.55 -2.68
N ASN A 144 5.33 -12.97 -3.87
CA ASN A 144 6.48 -12.75 -4.76
C ASN A 144 7.40 -11.60 -4.28
N ARG A 145 6.91 -10.71 -3.41
CA ARG A 145 7.65 -9.50 -3.00
C ARG A 145 8.83 -9.81 -2.10
N ILE A 146 8.76 -10.87 -1.29
CA ILE A 146 9.86 -11.26 -0.40
C ILE A 146 11.16 -11.52 -1.19
N ARG A 147 11.05 -12.24 -2.31
CA ARG A 147 12.18 -12.53 -3.21
C ARG A 147 12.47 -11.37 -4.17
N SER A 148 11.44 -10.82 -4.84
CA SER A 148 11.61 -9.74 -5.82
C SER A 148 12.24 -8.48 -5.22
N ASP A 149 11.83 -8.12 -4.00
CA ASP A 149 12.32 -6.93 -3.31
C ASP A 149 13.49 -7.29 -2.38
N ASN A 150 14.04 -8.52 -2.38
CA ASN A 150 15.21 -8.91 -1.59
C ASN A 150 15.15 -8.52 -0.10
N TRP A 151 14.04 -8.82 0.57
CA TRP A 151 13.80 -8.37 1.95
C TRP A 151 14.90 -8.78 2.93
N VAL A 152 15.44 -9.99 2.77
CA VAL A 152 16.50 -10.52 3.64
C VAL A 152 17.76 -9.65 3.59
N ALA A 153 18.16 -9.20 2.40
CA ALA A 153 19.34 -8.35 2.23
C ALA A 153 19.11 -6.95 2.81
N GLN A 154 17.91 -6.37 2.58
CA GLN A 154 17.55 -5.07 3.15
C GLN A 154 17.46 -5.12 4.67
N ALA A 155 16.83 -6.14 5.23
CA ALA A 155 16.69 -6.31 6.67
C ALA A 155 18.05 -6.46 7.35
N LYS A 156 19.01 -7.17 6.74
CA LYS A 156 20.39 -7.23 7.24
C LYS A 156 21.04 -5.85 7.30
N HIS A 157 20.93 -5.07 6.22
CA HIS A 157 21.47 -3.72 6.18
C HIS A 157 20.83 -2.80 7.23
N LEU A 158 19.50 -2.81 7.35
CA LEU A 158 18.77 -2.00 8.33
C LEU A 158 19.11 -2.43 9.77
N HIS A 159 19.25 -3.74 10.00
CA HIS A 159 19.71 -4.26 11.28
C HIS A 159 21.14 -3.78 11.62
N GLU A 160 22.06 -3.80 10.67
CA GLU A 160 23.42 -3.28 10.86
C GLU A 160 23.43 -1.77 11.12
N VAL A 161 22.64 -0.99 10.38
CA VAL A 161 22.54 0.46 10.59
C VAL A 161 21.98 0.80 11.97
N LYS A 162 20.98 0.05 12.44
CA LYS A 162 20.30 0.30 13.71
C LYS A 162 21.06 -0.28 14.92
N TYR A 163 21.64 -1.47 14.79
CA TYR A 163 22.23 -2.25 15.90
C TYR A 163 23.75 -2.42 15.82
N GLY A 164 24.38 -2.21 14.66
CA GLY A 164 25.81 -2.42 14.42
C GLY A 164 26.76 -1.43 15.10
N LYS A 165 26.24 -0.41 15.79
CA LYS A 165 27.02 0.53 16.63
C LYS A 165 27.01 0.21 18.14
N LYS A 166 26.38 -0.89 18.56
CA LYS A 166 26.34 -1.34 19.97
C LYS A 166 27.31 -2.50 20.26
N ALA A 167 28.45 -2.55 19.57
CA ALA A 167 29.56 -3.47 19.88
C ALA A 167 30.76 -2.68 20.40
#